data_AF-A0A7L2SNC2-F1
#
_entry.id   AF-A0A7L2SNC2-F1
#
_cell.length_a   1.000
_cell.length_b   1.000
_cell.length_c   1.000
_cell.angle_alpha   90.00
_cell.angle_beta   90.00
_cell.angle_gamma   90.00
#
_symmetry.space_group_name_H-M   'P 1'
#
loop_
_entity.id
_entity.type
_entity.pdbx_description
1 polymer ?
#
loop_
_entity_poly.entity_id
_entity_poly.type
_entity_poly.pdbx_seq_one_letter_code
_entity_poly.pdbx_strand_id
1 'polypeptide(L)'
;IYSCCYLNQRLNQLSSHDPLWKRHCKKYWLISEEEKNRRNQSWKDIFTSTYSDLGRYIHCYATLKKAWDDLEKYLGQWCPRMISSLKESAREEDLDAVEAQIRCKLPDDYRCSFRIHNGQKLVVPGLMGSMALSNHYRSEDLLDIDTAAGGFQQRLGLKQCLPLTFCIHTGLSQYMALESVEGRNKYEIFYQCPDQMARKPSTIVMFITGTSYLEWFTSYVNEVVTGGYPIIRDQIFRYVHDKKCVATTEDITVSVSTSFLPELSSVHPPHYFFTYRIR
;
A
#
# COMPACT_ATOMS: atom_id res chain seq x y z
N ILE A 1 -26.01 1.11 18.10
CA ILE A 1 -26.44 2.49 18.52
C ILE A 1 -27.78 2.87 17.88
N TYR A 2 -28.04 2.62 16.59
CA TYR A 2 -29.31 2.96 15.91
C TYR A 2 -30.60 2.44 16.56
N SER A 3 -30.58 1.27 17.22
CA SER A 3 -31.77 0.69 17.87
C SER A 3 -32.06 1.27 19.27
N CYS A 4 -31.05 1.83 19.95
CA CYS A 4 -31.21 2.30 21.34
C CYS A 4 -31.81 3.72 21.44
N CYS A 5 -31.78 4.50 20.36
CA CYS A 5 -32.29 5.88 20.32
C CYS A 5 -33.82 5.94 20.42
N TYR A 6 -34.52 4.88 20.00
CA TYR A 6 -35.97 4.81 20.03
C TYR A 6 -36.53 4.38 21.39
N LEU A 7 -35.68 3.86 22.28
CA LEU A 7 -36.08 3.33 23.58
C LEU A 7 -35.89 4.33 24.73
N ASN A 8 -35.12 5.40 24.53
CA ASN A 8 -34.82 6.38 25.56
C ASN A 8 -34.63 7.79 24.98
N GLN A 9 -35.52 8.70 25.36
CA GLN A 9 -35.58 10.08 24.86
C GLN A 9 -34.30 10.87 25.15
N ARG A 10 -33.64 10.62 26.28
CA ARG A 10 -32.39 11.27 26.69
C ARG A 10 -31.20 10.80 25.85
N LEU A 11 -31.15 9.50 25.53
CA LEU A 11 -30.19 8.93 24.58
C LEU A 11 -30.41 9.46 23.16
N ASN A 12 -31.67 9.70 22.75
CA ASN A 12 -31.97 10.30 21.46
C ASN A 12 -31.51 11.77 21.37
N GLN A 13 -31.72 12.54 22.44
CA GLN A 13 -31.25 13.93 22.52
C GLN A 13 -29.71 14.00 22.49
N LEU A 14 -29.02 13.12 23.24
CA LEU A 14 -27.56 13.03 23.23
C LEU A 14 -27.02 12.58 21.86
N SER A 15 -27.63 11.56 21.24
CA SER A 15 -27.23 11.09 19.90
C SER A 15 -27.60 12.07 18.78
N SER A 16 -28.38 13.11 19.07
CA SER A 16 -28.71 14.20 18.14
C SER A 16 -27.88 15.45 18.39
N HIS A 17 -26.97 15.44 19.37
CA HIS A 17 -26.08 16.55 19.65
C HIS A 17 -24.94 16.61 18.61
N ASP A 18 -25.09 17.46 17.60
CA ASP A 18 -24.22 17.56 16.42
C ASP A 18 -22.71 17.73 16.73
N PRO A 19 -22.30 18.52 17.75
CA PRO A 19 -20.88 18.64 18.12
C PRO A 19 -20.21 17.33 18.57
N LEU A 20 -20.96 16.32 19.01
CA LEU A 20 -20.37 15.02 19.34
C LEU A 20 -19.92 14.28 18.08
N TRP A 21 -20.71 14.39 17.00
CA TRP A 21 -20.42 13.76 15.71
C TRP A 21 -19.23 14.40 15.00
N LYS A 22 -18.98 15.69 15.23
CA LYS A 22 -17.78 16.40 14.74
C LYS A 22 -16.49 15.67 15.06
N ARG A 23 -16.32 15.20 16.32
CA ARG A 23 -15.11 14.46 16.73
C ARG A 23 -14.98 13.14 15.96
N HIS A 24 -16.09 12.45 15.72
CA HIS A 24 -16.11 11.19 14.99
C HIS A 24 -15.81 11.39 13.49
N CYS A 25 -16.41 12.40 12.85
CA CYS A 25 -16.12 12.73 11.46
C CYS A 25 -14.65 13.11 11.25
N LYS A 26 -14.08 13.93 12.14
CA LYS A 26 -12.65 14.28 12.09
C LYS A 26 -11.74 13.07 12.30
N LYS A 27 -12.09 12.19 13.25
CA LYS A 27 -11.26 11.03 13.60
C LYS A 27 -11.29 9.95 12.52
N TYR A 28 -12.47 9.60 12.02
CA TYR A 28 -12.66 8.41 11.18
C TYR A 28 -12.70 8.73 9.70
N TRP A 29 -13.15 9.93 9.32
CA TRP A 29 -13.35 10.32 7.93
C TRP A 29 -12.46 11.51 7.50
N LEU A 30 -11.67 12.06 8.41
CA LEU A 30 -10.78 13.22 8.19
C LEU A 30 -11.47 14.47 7.65
N ILE A 31 -12.78 14.61 7.90
CA ILE A 31 -13.58 15.72 7.34
C ILE A 31 -13.25 17.04 8.06
N SER A 32 -12.85 18.05 7.29
CA SER A 32 -12.54 19.39 7.78
C SER A 32 -13.79 20.26 7.95
N GLU A 33 -13.67 21.43 8.61
CA GLU A 33 -14.79 22.38 8.71
C GLU A 33 -15.19 22.92 7.35
N GLU A 34 -14.21 23.19 6.49
CA GLU A 34 -14.40 23.71 5.14
C GLU A 34 -15.22 22.73 4.31
N GLU A 35 -14.88 21.43 4.39
CA GLU A 35 -15.62 20.39 3.70
C GLU A 35 -17.04 20.23 4.25
N LYS A 36 -17.22 20.27 5.58
CA LYS A 36 -18.54 20.24 6.19
C LYS A 36 -19.40 21.43 5.71
N ASN A 37 -18.82 22.63 5.63
CA ASN A 37 -19.51 23.82 5.16
C ASN A 37 -19.91 23.71 3.69
N ARG A 38 -19.04 23.13 2.85
CA ARG A 38 -19.33 22.85 1.43
C ARG A 38 -20.49 21.86 1.26
N ARG A 39 -20.57 20.83 2.11
CA ARG A 39 -21.66 19.83 2.06
C ARG A 39 -23.00 20.38 2.56
N ASN A 40 -22.99 21.48 3.31
CA ASN A 40 -24.19 22.11 3.90
C ASN A 40 -25.09 21.13 4.68
N GLN A 41 -24.48 20.21 5.42
CA GLN A 41 -25.14 19.16 6.20
C GLN A 41 -24.70 19.20 7.67
N SER A 42 -25.46 18.56 8.55
CA SER A 42 -25.04 18.37 9.95
C SER A 42 -23.89 17.37 10.04
N TRP A 43 -23.06 17.44 11.09
CA TRP A 43 -22.03 16.44 11.33
C TRP A 43 -22.60 15.03 11.47
N LYS A 44 -23.78 14.91 12.07
CA LYS A 44 -24.50 13.63 12.19
C LYS A 44 -24.84 13.04 10.82
N ASP A 45 -25.45 13.83 9.94
CA ASP A 45 -25.85 13.36 8.61
C ASP A 45 -24.64 13.00 7.74
N ILE A 46 -23.57 13.78 7.84
CA ILE A 46 -22.29 13.48 7.20
C ILE A 46 -21.73 12.15 7.72
N PHE A 47 -21.70 11.94 9.04
CA PHE A 47 -21.21 10.70 9.60
C PHE A 47 -22.03 9.51 9.13
N THR A 48 -23.36 9.61 9.20
CA THR A 48 -24.28 8.54 8.81
C THR A 48 -24.16 8.18 7.35
N SER A 49 -24.18 9.17 6.45
CA SER A 49 -24.06 8.95 5.01
C SER A 49 -22.68 8.38 4.62
N THR A 50 -21.61 8.88 5.24
CA THR A 50 -20.25 8.34 5.00
C THR A 50 -20.13 6.93 5.58
N TYR A 51 -20.72 6.65 6.75
CA TYR A 51 -20.72 5.31 7.34
C TYR A 51 -21.54 4.31 6.52
N SER A 52 -22.62 4.72 5.85
CA SER A 52 -23.37 3.80 4.98
C SER A 52 -22.58 3.32 3.77
N ASP A 53 -21.61 4.12 3.29
CA ASP A 53 -20.75 3.78 2.16
C ASP A 53 -19.42 3.14 2.64
N LEU A 54 -18.68 3.84 3.49
CA LEU A 54 -17.32 3.47 3.92
C LEU A 54 -17.27 2.80 5.30
N GLY A 55 -18.41 2.53 5.93
CA GLY A 55 -18.49 1.97 7.29
C GLY A 55 -17.74 0.64 7.46
N ARG A 56 -17.67 -0.18 6.40
CA ARG A 56 -16.86 -1.40 6.34
C ARG A 56 -15.39 -1.13 6.70
N TYR A 57 -14.87 0.01 6.28
CA TYR A 57 -13.46 0.38 6.38
C TYR A 57 -13.13 1.30 7.57
N ILE A 58 -14.08 1.54 8.49
CA ILE A 58 -13.92 2.53 9.57
C ILE A 58 -12.65 2.35 10.42
N HIS A 59 -12.13 1.12 10.51
CA HIS A 59 -10.95 0.79 11.31
C HIS A 59 -9.61 1.17 10.65
N CYS A 60 -9.56 1.27 9.31
CA CYS A 60 -8.34 1.52 8.55
C CYS A 60 -8.40 2.79 7.67
N TYR A 61 -9.60 3.28 7.35
CA TYR A 61 -9.82 4.38 6.40
C TYR A 61 -9.00 5.63 6.73
N ALA A 62 -9.10 6.14 7.96
CA ALA A 62 -8.41 7.37 8.34
C ALA A 62 -6.88 7.25 8.17
N THR A 63 -6.31 6.07 8.50
CA THR A 63 -4.88 5.83 8.37
C THR A 63 -4.45 5.76 6.90
N LEU A 64 -5.19 5.01 6.08
CA LEU A 64 -4.92 4.88 4.64
C LEU A 64 -5.12 6.19 3.89
N LYS A 65 -6.21 6.91 4.18
CA LYS A 65 -6.50 8.21 3.57
C LYS A 65 -5.43 9.23 3.89
N LYS A 66 -4.97 9.27 5.14
CA LYS A 66 -3.85 10.14 5.52
C LYS A 66 -2.56 9.75 4.78
N ALA A 67 -2.24 8.47 4.68
CA ALA A 67 -1.04 8.02 3.96
C ALA A 67 -1.10 8.41 2.47
N TRP A 68 -2.24 8.21 1.81
CA TRP A 68 -2.42 8.69 0.44
C TRP A 68 -2.30 10.21 0.32
N ASP A 69 -2.95 10.98 1.20
CA ASP A 69 -2.87 12.45 1.18
C ASP A 69 -1.44 12.97 1.40
N ASP A 70 -0.70 12.36 2.32
CA ASP A 70 0.70 12.69 2.59
C ASP A 70 1.58 12.35 1.38
N LEU A 71 1.34 11.20 0.75
CA LEU A 71 2.05 10.77 -0.46
C LEU A 71 1.76 11.69 -1.65
N GLU A 72 0.49 12.01 -1.91
CA GLU A 72 0.07 12.91 -2.99
C GLU A 72 0.70 14.30 -2.82
N LYS A 73 0.64 14.84 -1.60
CA LYS A 73 1.24 16.14 -1.29
C LYS A 73 2.75 16.13 -1.53
N TYR A 74 3.44 15.08 -1.08
CA TYR A 74 4.88 14.96 -1.23
C TYR A 74 5.28 14.80 -2.71
N LEU A 75 4.63 13.88 -3.43
CA LEU A 75 4.91 13.66 -4.86
C LEU A 75 4.48 14.84 -5.73
N GLY A 76 3.46 15.60 -5.36
CA GLY A 76 3.10 16.84 -6.05
C GLY A 76 4.22 17.90 -6.03
N GLN A 77 5.06 17.89 -5.00
CA GLN A 77 6.21 18.79 -4.88
C GLN A 77 7.46 18.26 -5.60
N TRP A 78 7.72 16.95 -5.50
CA TRP A 78 9.01 16.36 -5.90
C TRP A 78 8.96 15.48 -7.16
N CYS A 79 7.81 14.87 -7.48
CA CYS A 79 7.63 13.94 -8.59
C CYS A 79 6.27 14.12 -9.32
N PRO A 80 5.97 15.29 -9.94
CA PRO A 80 4.63 15.59 -10.48
C PRO A 80 4.12 14.58 -11.53
N ARG A 81 5.04 13.97 -12.30
CA ARG A 81 4.70 12.93 -13.28
C ARG A 81 4.06 11.71 -12.61
N MET A 82 4.50 11.34 -11.41
CA MET A 82 4.00 10.19 -10.67
C MET A 82 2.54 10.40 -10.24
N ILE A 83 2.17 11.62 -9.84
CA ILE A 83 0.78 11.98 -9.53
C ILE A 83 -0.14 11.72 -10.74
N SER A 84 0.27 12.12 -11.94
CA SER A 84 -0.55 11.94 -13.16
C SER A 84 -0.79 10.48 -13.55
N SER A 85 -0.01 9.56 -12.97
CA SER A 85 -0.13 8.12 -13.19
C SER A 85 -1.03 7.42 -12.17
N LEU A 86 -1.35 8.04 -11.04
CA LEU A 86 -2.30 7.49 -10.07
C LEU A 86 -3.68 7.38 -10.71
N LYS A 87 -4.34 6.25 -10.49
CA LYS A 87 -5.72 6.03 -10.95
C LYS A 87 -6.70 6.57 -9.92
N GLU A 88 -7.87 6.97 -10.41
CA GLU A 88 -9.00 7.36 -9.55
C GLU A 88 -9.48 6.17 -8.71
N SER A 89 -10.31 6.47 -7.71
CA SER A 89 -10.90 5.47 -6.81
C SER A 89 -11.66 4.36 -7.57
N ALA A 90 -11.48 3.12 -7.14
CA ALA A 90 -12.35 2.02 -7.55
C ALA A 90 -13.74 2.15 -6.89
N ARG A 91 -14.78 1.59 -7.52
CA ARG A 91 -16.11 1.48 -6.90
C ARG A 91 -16.27 0.15 -6.18
N GLU A 92 -17.20 0.03 -5.23
CA GLU A 92 -17.44 -1.24 -4.53
C GLU A 92 -17.83 -2.36 -5.50
N GLU A 93 -18.64 -2.04 -6.51
CA GLU A 93 -19.12 -3.01 -7.47
C GLU A 93 -17.97 -3.61 -8.29
N ASP A 94 -16.95 -2.81 -8.60
CA ASP A 94 -15.75 -3.25 -9.31
C ASP A 94 -14.91 -4.19 -8.42
N LEU A 95 -14.76 -3.85 -7.13
CA LEU A 95 -14.08 -4.71 -6.15
C LEU A 95 -14.83 -6.03 -5.92
N ASP A 96 -16.16 -6.00 -5.88
CA ASP A 96 -17.01 -7.18 -5.73
C ASP A 96 -16.97 -8.08 -6.97
N ALA A 97 -16.95 -7.49 -8.17
CA ALA A 97 -16.78 -8.21 -9.42
C ALA A 97 -15.42 -8.94 -9.46
N VAL A 98 -14.37 -8.29 -8.98
CA VAL A 98 -13.04 -8.90 -8.86
C VAL A 98 -13.04 -10.06 -7.87
N GLU A 99 -13.63 -9.90 -6.68
CA GLU A 99 -13.77 -11.01 -5.72
C GLU A 99 -14.52 -12.21 -6.33
N ALA A 100 -15.59 -11.94 -7.10
CA ALA A 100 -16.35 -12.97 -7.80
C ALA A 100 -15.50 -13.67 -8.88
N GLN A 101 -14.67 -12.92 -9.61
CA GLN A 101 -13.75 -13.45 -10.62
C GLN A 101 -12.67 -14.35 -10.00
N ILE A 102 -11.98 -13.86 -8.97
CA ILE A 102 -10.85 -14.59 -8.34
C ILE A 102 -11.32 -15.65 -7.34
N ARG A 103 -12.61 -15.65 -6.98
CA ARG A 103 -13.24 -16.54 -6.00
C ARG A 103 -12.55 -16.54 -4.63
N CYS A 104 -12.01 -15.39 -4.24
CA CYS A 104 -11.36 -15.15 -2.95
C CYS A 104 -11.78 -13.78 -2.43
N LYS A 105 -11.83 -13.63 -1.10
CA LYS A 105 -12.15 -12.34 -0.47
C LYS A 105 -10.93 -11.44 -0.40
N LEU A 106 -11.10 -10.19 -0.78
CA LEU A 106 -10.07 -9.18 -0.65
C LEU A 106 -10.06 -8.67 0.80
N PRO A 107 -8.87 -8.36 1.37
CA PRO A 107 -8.76 -7.71 2.66
C PRO A 107 -9.46 -6.34 2.68
N ASP A 108 -10.06 -5.97 3.82
CA ASP A 108 -10.76 -4.69 3.95
C ASP A 108 -9.81 -3.49 3.81
N ASP A 109 -8.57 -3.59 4.29
CA ASP A 109 -7.55 -2.54 4.14
C ASP A 109 -7.09 -2.37 2.69
N TYR A 110 -6.92 -3.46 1.96
CA TYR A 110 -6.65 -3.44 0.52
C TYR A 110 -7.80 -2.77 -0.25
N ARG A 111 -9.04 -3.21 -0.03
CA ARG A 111 -10.23 -2.61 -0.64
C ARG A 111 -10.35 -1.12 -0.32
N CYS A 112 -10.16 -0.76 0.95
CA CYS A 112 -10.20 0.61 1.40
C CYS A 112 -9.17 1.49 0.68
N SER A 113 -7.93 1.01 0.52
CA SER A 113 -6.89 1.75 -0.20
C SER A 113 -7.30 1.99 -1.66
N PHE A 114 -7.88 0.99 -2.31
CA PHE A 114 -8.30 1.06 -3.70
C PHE A 114 -9.56 1.91 -3.91
N ARG A 115 -10.41 2.05 -2.89
CA ARG A 115 -11.49 3.06 -2.84
C ARG A 115 -10.94 4.51 -2.77
N ILE A 116 -9.65 4.70 -2.50
CA ILE A 116 -8.99 6.02 -2.53
C ILE A 116 -8.26 6.18 -3.87
N HIS A 117 -7.36 5.26 -4.21
CA HIS A 117 -6.69 5.19 -5.52
C HIS A 117 -6.60 3.75 -6.02
N ASN A 118 -7.11 3.48 -7.23
CA ASN A 118 -7.06 2.16 -7.86
C ASN A 118 -5.68 1.86 -8.48
N GLY A 119 -4.63 1.90 -7.66
CA GLY A 119 -3.26 1.69 -8.10
C GLY A 119 -2.76 2.78 -9.05
N GLN A 120 -1.90 2.37 -9.98
CA GLN A 120 -1.22 3.23 -10.93
C GLN A 120 -1.41 2.71 -12.35
N LYS A 121 -1.38 3.61 -13.35
CA LYS A 121 -1.13 3.23 -14.74
C LYS A 121 0.25 2.60 -14.83
N LEU A 122 0.40 1.50 -15.58
CA LEU A 122 1.70 0.86 -15.81
C LEU A 122 2.63 1.78 -16.62
N VAL A 123 3.48 2.54 -15.92
CA VAL A 123 4.40 3.53 -16.51
C VAL A 123 5.71 3.54 -15.74
N VAL A 124 6.79 3.98 -16.38
CA VAL A 124 8.08 4.10 -15.71
C VAL A 124 8.37 5.60 -15.45
N PRO A 125 8.69 6.01 -14.21
CA PRO A 125 8.91 5.20 -13.00
C PRO A 125 7.62 4.74 -12.31
N GLY A 126 7.69 3.58 -11.68
CA GLY A 126 6.61 3.02 -10.86
C GLY A 126 6.54 3.63 -9.45
N LEU A 127 5.32 3.70 -8.91
CA LEU A 127 4.97 4.29 -7.63
C LEU A 127 5.63 3.58 -6.46
N MET A 128 5.86 2.27 -6.56
CA MET A 128 6.49 1.45 -5.52
C MET A 128 8.02 1.50 -5.59
N GLY A 129 8.55 2.48 -6.31
CA GLY A 129 9.94 2.87 -6.29
C GLY A 129 10.85 2.05 -7.18
N SER A 130 12.05 2.59 -7.34
CA SER A 130 13.04 2.13 -8.28
C SER A 130 14.35 1.76 -7.59
N MET A 131 15.16 0.97 -8.27
CA MET A 131 16.51 0.62 -7.89
C MET A 131 17.31 0.39 -9.17
N ALA A 132 18.58 0.80 -9.16
CA ALA A 132 19.46 0.67 -10.30
C ALA A 132 20.85 0.19 -9.88
N LEU A 133 21.42 -0.69 -10.71
CA LEU A 133 22.80 -1.17 -10.77
C LEU A 133 23.29 -0.98 -12.22
N SER A 134 24.59 -1.18 -12.47
CA SER A 134 25.19 -0.99 -13.79
C SER A 134 24.52 -1.78 -14.92
N ASN A 135 24.03 -2.99 -14.63
CA ASN A 135 23.38 -3.88 -15.60
C ASN A 135 21.96 -4.30 -15.19
N HIS A 136 21.38 -3.68 -14.16
CA HIS A 136 20.08 -4.09 -13.63
C HIS A 136 19.26 -2.88 -13.19
N TYR A 137 18.00 -2.82 -13.63
CA TYR A 137 17.09 -1.75 -13.26
C TYR A 137 15.74 -2.33 -12.88
N ARG A 138 15.23 -1.91 -11.73
CA ARG A 138 13.90 -2.25 -11.23
C ARG A 138 13.11 -0.98 -10.99
N SER A 139 11.87 -0.95 -11.43
CA SER A 139 10.91 0.11 -11.12
C SER A 139 9.55 -0.55 -11.00
N GLU A 140 8.96 -0.54 -9.80
CA GLU A 140 7.74 -1.29 -9.50
C GLU A 140 6.52 -0.38 -9.52
N ASP A 141 5.56 -0.70 -10.38
CA ASP A 141 4.23 -0.08 -10.40
C ASP A 141 3.33 -0.72 -9.32
N LEU A 142 2.48 0.08 -8.68
CA LEU A 142 1.37 -0.45 -7.87
C LEU A 142 0.23 -0.83 -8.82
N LEU A 143 -0.13 -2.11 -8.87
CA LEU A 143 -1.13 -2.60 -9.80
C LEU A 143 -2.52 -2.07 -9.45
N ASP A 144 -3.29 -1.71 -10.48
CA ASP A 144 -4.74 -1.56 -10.35
C ASP A 144 -5.43 -2.92 -10.16
N ILE A 145 -6.67 -2.87 -9.66
CA ILE A 145 -7.40 -4.07 -9.24
C ILE A 145 -7.65 -5.06 -10.38
N ASP A 146 -7.96 -4.57 -11.59
CA ASP A 146 -8.27 -5.41 -12.74
C ASP A 146 -7.01 -6.14 -13.23
N THR A 147 -5.89 -5.41 -13.27
CA THR A 147 -4.59 -5.96 -13.63
C THR A 147 -4.12 -6.97 -12.58
N ALA A 148 -4.30 -6.66 -11.29
CA ALA A 148 -4.00 -7.58 -10.19
C ALA A 148 -4.83 -8.86 -10.28
N ALA A 149 -6.14 -8.74 -10.57
CA ALA A 149 -7.05 -9.86 -10.75
C ALA A 149 -6.66 -10.75 -11.95
N GLY A 150 -6.25 -10.13 -13.08
CA GLY A 150 -5.72 -10.87 -14.24
C GLY A 150 -4.43 -11.62 -13.94
N GLY A 151 -3.62 -11.11 -13.01
CA GLY A 151 -2.39 -11.75 -12.55
C GLY A 151 -2.57 -12.73 -11.37
N PHE A 152 -3.79 -12.94 -10.88
CA PHE A 152 -4.08 -13.80 -9.73
C PHE A 152 -3.63 -15.25 -9.94
N GLN A 153 -2.92 -15.81 -8.96
CA GLN A 153 -2.18 -17.06 -9.13
C GLN A 153 -2.95 -18.25 -8.53
N GLN A 154 -3.07 -19.31 -9.32
CA GLN A 154 -3.61 -20.62 -8.90
C GLN A 154 -2.60 -21.77 -9.03
N ARG A 155 -1.41 -21.48 -9.57
CA ARG A 155 -0.35 -22.48 -9.74
C ARG A 155 0.30 -22.84 -8.41
N LEU A 156 0.79 -24.08 -8.33
CA LEU A 156 1.54 -24.58 -7.18
C LEU A 156 2.74 -23.65 -6.87
N GLY A 157 2.88 -23.27 -5.61
CA GLY A 157 3.88 -22.32 -5.10
C GLY A 157 3.35 -20.90 -4.90
N LEU A 158 2.38 -20.45 -5.71
CA LEU A 158 1.72 -19.15 -5.59
C LEU A 158 0.20 -19.27 -5.47
N LYS A 159 -0.31 -20.41 -4.99
CA LYS A 159 -1.76 -20.63 -4.95
C LYS A 159 -2.45 -19.54 -4.11
N GLN A 160 -3.54 -18.98 -4.64
CA GLN A 160 -4.34 -17.92 -4.02
C GLN A 160 -3.55 -16.64 -3.71
N CYS A 161 -2.54 -16.32 -4.52
CA CYS A 161 -1.73 -15.12 -4.35
C CYS A 161 -2.13 -14.05 -5.38
N LEU A 162 -2.38 -12.83 -4.89
CA LEU A 162 -2.69 -11.66 -5.70
C LEU A 162 -1.44 -10.81 -5.90
N PRO A 163 -1.00 -10.50 -7.13
CA PRO A 163 0.11 -9.58 -7.33
C PRO A 163 -0.32 -8.16 -6.93
N LEU A 164 0.50 -7.50 -6.13
CA LEU A 164 0.31 -6.10 -5.72
C LEU A 164 1.13 -5.14 -6.57
N THR A 165 2.32 -5.58 -7.00
CA THR A 165 3.24 -4.76 -7.79
C THR A 165 3.69 -5.47 -9.04
N PHE A 166 4.20 -4.72 -10.00
CA PHE A 166 4.86 -5.30 -11.17
C PHE A 166 6.00 -4.41 -11.65
N CYS A 167 7.12 -5.01 -12.01
CA CYS A 167 8.23 -4.35 -12.68
C CYS A 167 8.34 -4.86 -14.11
N ILE A 168 8.07 -4.01 -15.10
CA ILE A 168 8.13 -4.36 -16.52
C ILE A 168 9.54 -4.81 -16.94
N HIS A 169 10.59 -4.24 -16.35
CA HIS A 169 11.98 -4.54 -16.72
C HIS A 169 12.45 -5.92 -16.26
N THR A 170 11.93 -6.42 -15.13
CA THR A 170 12.40 -7.66 -14.51
C THR A 170 11.35 -8.76 -14.46
N GLY A 171 10.07 -8.43 -14.73
CA GLY A 171 8.94 -9.34 -14.52
C GLY A 171 8.66 -9.65 -13.04
N LEU A 172 9.30 -8.96 -12.11
CA LEU A 172 9.14 -9.19 -10.67
C LEU A 172 7.83 -8.58 -10.16
N SER A 173 7.18 -9.31 -9.25
CA SER A 173 6.01 -8.85 -8.51
C SER A 173 6.17 -9.15 -7.02
N GLN A 174 5.64 -8.25 -6.18
CA GLN A 174 5.23 -8.60 -4.82
C GLN A 174 3.83 -9.19 -4.86
N TYR A 175 3.61 -10.23 -4.06
CA TYR A 175 2.33 -10.94 -3.96
C TYR A 175 1.78 -10.82 -2.55
N MET A 176 0.45 -10.80 -2.43
CA MET A 176 -0.29 -10.95 -1.19
C MET A 176 -1.00 -12.29 -1.17
N ALA A 177 -0.81 -13.08 -0.12
CA ALA A 177 -1.54 -14.32 0.09
C ALA A 177 -2.98 -14.03 0.52
N LEU A 178 -3.99 -14.42 -0.27
CA LEU A 178 -5.39 -14.22 0.11
C LEU A 178 -5.93 -15.29 1.07
N GLU A 179 -5.24 -16.43 1.17
CA GLU A 179 -5.58 -17.55 2.05
C GLU A 179 -4.33 -18.20 2.64
N SER A 180 -4.51 -18.87 3.78
CA SER A 180 -3.44 -19.63 4.44
C SER A 180 -3.21 -20.98 3.74
N VAL A 181 -2.47 -20.97 2.64
CA VAL A 181 -2.13 -22.15 1.84
C VAL A 181 -0.63 -22.23 1.59
N GLU A 182 -0.14 -23.45 1.37
CA GLU A 182 1.28 -23.72 1.07
C GLU A 182 2.24 -23.19 2.14
N GLY A 183 1.79 -23.16 3.41
CA GLY A 183 2.59 -22.72 4.56
C GLY A 183 2.66 -21.21 4.77
N ARG A 184 1.94 -20.41 3.97
CA ARG A 184 1.80 -18.95 4.16
C ARG A 184 0.70 -18.61 5.16
N ASN A 185 0.86 -17.50 5.84
CA ASN A 185 -0.23 -16.86 6.57
C ASN A 185 -1.06 -15.98 5.63
N LYS A 186 -2.37 -15.95 5.89
CA LYS A 186 -3.29 -15.04 5.20
C LYS A 186 -2.82 -13.59 5.35
N TYR A 187 -2.82 -12.87 4.22
CA TYR A 187 -2.44 -11.46 4.05
C TYR A 187 -0.94 -11.15 4.16
N GLU A 188 -0.07 -12.16 4.27
CA GLU A 188 1.36 -11.95 4.08
C GLU A 188 1.66 -11.45 2.68
N ILE A 189 2.51 -10.42 2.64
CA ILE A 189 3.02 -9.81 1.42
C ILE A 189 4.49 -10.20 1.27
N PHE A 190 4.89 -10.63 0.08
CA PHE A 190 6.22 -11.18 -0.14
C PHE A 190 6.70 -11.02 -1.58
N TYR A 191 8.02 -11.08 -1.77
CA TYR A 191 8.62 -11.41 -3.06
C TYR A 191 8.80 -12.93 -3.18
N GLN A 192 8.47 -13.47 -4.35
CA GLN A 192 8.82 -14.84 -4.67
C GLN A 192 10.32 -14.97 -4.95
N CYS A 193 10.91 -16.07 -4.49
CA CYS A 193 12.27 -16.48 -4.79
C CYS A 193 12.22 -17.94 -5.28
N PRO A 194 12.66 -18.23 -6.52
CA PRO A 194 12.81 -19.60 -6.96
C PRO A 194 13.75 -20.36 -6.02
N ASP A 195 13.35 -21.56 -5.57
CA ASP A 195 14.24 -22.44 -4.83
C ASP A 195 15.20 -23.13 -5.82
N GLN A 196 16.47 -22.72 -5.81
CA GLN A 196 17.50 -23.24 -6.72
C GLN A 196 17.88 -24.69 -6.41
N MET A 197 17.60 -25.18 -5.20
CA MET A 197 17.93 -26.53 -4.75
C MET A 197 16.70 -27.46 -4.77
N ALA A 198 15.49 -26.92 -5.00
CA ALA A 198 14.28 -27.73 -5.00
C ALA A 198 14.23 -28.70 -6.19
N ARG A 199 14.02 -29.98 -5.89
CA ARG A 199 13.71 -31.01 -6.89
C ARG A 199 12.36 -30.79 -7.58
N LYS A 200 11.47 -30.02 -6.95
CA LYS A 200 10.17 -29.62 -7.50
C LYS A 200 10.22 -28.14 -7.88
N PRO A 201 10.09 -27.77 -9.16
CA PRO A 201 10.12 -26.38 -9.63
C PRO A 201 9.04 -25.46 -9.02
N SER A 202 8.04 -26.06 -8.38
CA SER A 202 6.93 -25.37 -7.72
C SER A 202 7.20 -24.98 -6.27
N THR A 203 8.32 -25.42 -5.68
CA THR A 203 8.71 -24.99 -4.34
C THR A 203 9.26 -23.58 -4.46
N ILE A 204 8.56 -22.63 -3.86
CA ILE A 204 8.92 -21.21 -3.87
C ILE A 204 9.32 -20.85 -2.45
N VAL A 205 10.48 -20.20 -2.31
CA VAL A 205 10.85 -19.52 -1.07
C VAL A 205 10.42 -18.06 -1.16
N MET A 206 10.26 -17.41 -0.01
CA MET A 206 9.61 -16.11 0.06
C MET A 206 10.43 -15.15 0.92
N PHE A 207 10.53 -13.91 0.46
CA PHE A 207 11.00 -12.79 1.28
C PHE A 207 9.78 -11.99 1.72
N ILE A 208 9.37 -12.15 2.97
CA ILE A 208 8.21 -11.45 3.53
C ILE A 208 8.53 -9.96 3.65
N THR A 209 7.66 -9.11 3.14
CA THR A 209 7.78 -7.65 3.15
C THR A 209 6.67 -6.95 3.93
N GLY A 210 5.63 -7.68 4.35
CA GLY A 210 4.58 -7.16 5.23
C GLY A 210 3.58 -8.24 5.64
N THR A 211 2.78 -7.96 6.66
CA THR A 211 1.77 -8.92 7.19
C THR A 211 0.32 -8.47 6.95
N SER A 212 0.13 -7.27 6.42
CA SER A 212 -1.16 -6.72 5.98
C SER A 212 -0.91 -5.63 4.96
N TYR A 213 -1.90 -5.30 4.14
CA TYR A 213 -1.75 -4.21 3.17
C TYR A 213 -1.60 -2.86 3.88
N LEU A 214 -2.35 -2.64 4.96
CA LEU A 214 -2.27 -1.43 5.77
C LEU A 214 -0.83 -1.17 6.24
N GLU A 215 -0.21 -2.15 6.89
CA GLU A 215 1.16 -2.02 7.43
C GLU A 215 2.18 -1.87 6.31
N TRP A 216 2.11 -2.70 5.26
CA TRP A 216 3.02 -2.65 4.13
C TRP A 216 2.98 -1.29 3.40
N PHE A 217 1.78 -0.79 3.08
CA PHE A 217 1.62 0.44 2.33
C PHE A 217 1.95 1.68 3.17
N THR A 218 1.47 1.74 4.42
CA THR A 218 1.71 2.92 5.27
C THR A 218 3.17 3.04 5.69
N SER A 219 3.86 1.92 5.91
CA SER A 219 5.32 1.92 6.16
C SER A 219 6.07 2.39 4.93
N TYR A 220 5.69 1.92 3.74
CA TYR A 220 6.26 2.41 2.47
C TYR A 220 6.10 3.93 2.32
N VAL A 221 4.88 4.44 2.47
CA VAL A 221 4.59 5.87 2.38
C VAL A 221 5.40 6.66 3.39
N ASN A 222 5.48 6.20 4.65
CA ASN A 222 6.26 6.86 5.69
C ASN A 222 7.73 7.02 5.28
N GLU A 223 8.35 5.98 4.73
CA GLU A 223 9.73 6.06 4.23
C GLU A 223 9.88 7.06 3.07
N VAL A 224 8.91 7.17 2.17
CA VAL A 224 8.92 8.17 1.09
C VAL A 224 8.84 9.59 1.66
N VAL A 225 7.82 9.88 2.48
CA VAL A 225 7.50 11.25 2.91
C VAL A 225 8.45 11.77 3.98
N THR A 226 9.11 10.89 4.74
CA THR A 226 10.15 11.26 5.72
C THR A 226 11.55 11.34 5.12
N GLY A 227 11.70 11.05 3.82
CA GLY A 227 12.98 11.07 3.11
C GLY A 227 13.87 9.85 3.34
N GLY A 228 13.32 8.78 3.93
CA GLY A 228 13.98 7.47 4.03
C GLY A 228 14.24 6.84 2.66
N TYR A 229 13.35 7.07 1.68
CA TYR A 229 13.58 6.78 0.27
C TYR A 229 13.89 8.06 -0.53
N PRO A 230 15.09 8.19 -1.10
CA PRO A 230 15.45 9.40 -1.81
C PRO A 230 14.71 9.56 -3.14
N ILE A 231 14.36 10.80 -3.45
CA ILE A 231 13.95 11.19 -4.80
C ILE A 231 15.20 11.52 -5.63
N ILE A 232 15.33 10.89 -6.80
CA ILE A 232 16.41 11.14 -7.75
C ILE A 232 15.81 11.23 -9.14
N ARG A 233 16.01 12.37 -9.84
CA ARG A 233 15.48 12.61 -11.20
C ARG A 233 13.99 12.29 -11.30
N ASP A 234 13.20 12.81 -10.36
CA ASP A 234 11.74 12.66 -10.26
C ASP A 234 11.26 11.21 -10.05
N GLN A 235 12.08 10.36 -9.45
CA GLN A 235 11.74 8.96 -9.13
C GLN A 235 12.05 8.64 -7.68
N ILE A 236 11.19 7.85 -7.06
CA ILE A 236 11.45 7.27 -5.73
C ILE A 236 12.48 6.16 -5.91
N PHE A 237 13.55 6.19 -5.13
CA PHE A 237 14.56 5.14 -5.10
C PHE A 237 14.55 4.43 -3.75
N ARG A 238 14.39 3.10 -3.73
CA ARG A 238 14.26 2.30 -2.50
C ARG A 238 15.60 2.00 -1.81
N TYR A 239 16.42 3.03 -1.63
CA TYR A 239 17.66 2.93 -0.86
C TYR A 239 17.43 3.43 0.55
N VAL A 240 17.51 2.54 1.53
CA VAL A 240 17.39 2.86 2.96
C VAL A 240 18.73 3.41 3.43
N HIS A 241 18.73 4.64 3.94
CA HIS A 241 19.92 5.25 4.52
C HIS A 241 20.13 4.76 5.95
N ASP A 242 21.27 4.11 6.21
CA ASP A 242 21.69 3.83 7.57
C ASP A 242 22.36 5.06 8.18
N LYS A 243 21.65 5.71 9.11
CA LYS A 243 22.11 6.90 9.84
C LYS A 243 23.39 6.67 10.65
N LYS A 244 23.74 5.41 10.95
CA LYS A 244 25.00 5.03 11.62
C LYS A 244 26.16 4.86 10.63
N CYS A 245 25.86 4.66 9.34
CA CYS A 245 26.87 4.51 8.29
C CYS A 245 27.15 5.87 7.62
N VAL A 246 27.62 6.81 8.43
CA VAL A 246 28.08 8.14 8.00
C VAL A 246 29.49 8.37 8.55
N ALA A 247 30.42 8.72 7.68
CA ALA A 247 31.78 9.08 8.04
C ALA A 247 32.08 10.50 7.57
N THR A 248 32.43 11.37 8.50
CA THR A 248 32.76 12.77 8.22
C THR A 248 34.23 13.01 8.54
N THR A 249 34.98 13.45 7.54
CA THR A 249 36.30 14.07 7.67
C THR A 249 36.15 15.59 7.72
N GLU A 250 37.24 16.36 7.84
CA GLU A 250 37.18 17.83 7.92
C GLU A 250 36.44 18.47 6.72
N ASP A 251 36.57 17.89 5.52
CA ASP A 251 36.01 18.45 4.27
C ASP A 251 34.96 17.58 3.58
N ILE A 252 34.86 16.28 3.93
CA ILE A 252 34.04 15.31 3.20
C ILE A 252 33.17 14.52 4.17
N THR A 253 31.86 14.49 3.92
CA THR A 253 30.92 13.56 4.55
C THR A 253 30.52 12.48 3.55
N VAL A 254 30.76 11.23 3.91
CA VAL A 254 30.37 10.05 3.15
C VAL A 254 29.22 9.36 3.87
N SER A 255 28.15 9.05 3.15
CA SER A 255 26.99 8.32 3.67
C SER A 255 26.61 7.17 2.76
N VAL A 256 26.18 6.04 3.37
CA VAL A 256 25.79 4.84 2.63
C VAL A 256 24.29 4.61 2.75
N SER A 257 23.67 4.19 1.66
CA SER A 257 22.30 3.69 1.63
C SER A 257 22.27 2.33 0.95
N THR A 258 21.41 1.42 1.40
CA THR A 258 21.33 0.04 0.90
C THR A 258 19.96 -0.27 0.32
N SER A 259 19.90 -1.15 -0.68
CA SER A 259 18.65 -1.72 -1.17
C SER A 259 18.80 -3.22 -1.34
N PHE A 260 17.83 -3.98 -0.86
CA PHE A 260 17.77 -5.42 -1.03
C PHE A 260 17.22 -5.80 -2.42
N LEU A 261 17.81 -6.81 -3.05
CA LEU A 261 17.39 -7.36 -4.34
C LEU A 261 16.86 -8.78 -4.17
N PRO A 262 15.55 -8.95 -3.88
CA PRO A 262 14.94 -10.27 -3.75
C PRO A 262 15.13 -11.13 -5.00
N GLU A 263 15.11 -10.54 -6.19
CA GLU A 263 15.24 -11.27 -7.46
C GLU A 263 16.65 -11.82 -7.74
N LEU A 264 17.68 -11.29 -7.08
CA LEU A 264 19.07 -11.77 -7.15
C LEU A 264 19.49 -12.51 -5.87
N SER A 265 18.57 -12.67 -4.93
CA SER A 265 18.81 -13.34 -3.66
C SER A 265 18.20 -14.74 -3.66
N SER A 266 18.74 -15.62 -2.83
CA SER A 266 18.23 -16.95 -2.57
C SER A 266 18.28 -17.28 -1.08
N VAL A 267 17.33 -18.09 -0.61
CA VAL A 267 17.34 -18.60 0.76
C VAL A 267 18.01 -19.97 0.84
N HIS A 268 17.90 -20.77 -0.24
CA HIS A 268 18.50 -22.10 -0.33
C HIS A 268 19.22 -22.28 -1.69
N PRO A 269 20.57 -22.25 -1.71
CA PRO A 269 21.45 -21.87 -0.60
C PRO A 269 21.26 -20.38 -0.22
N PRO A 270 21.62 -19.97 1.01
CA PRO A 270 21.47 -18.58 1.44
C PRO A 270 22.48 -17.69 0.72
N HIS A 271 21.97 -16.74 -0.06
CA HIS A 271 22.72 -15.72 -0.77
C HIS A 271 21.88 -14.45 -0.85
N TYR A 272 22.29 -13.39 -0.15
CA TYR A 272 21.50 -12.15 -0.05
C TYR A 272 22.21 -11.02 -0.78
N PHE A 273 21.57 -10.50 -1.82
CA PHE A 273 22.14 -9.47 -2.66
C PHE A 273 21.64 -8.09 -2.25
N PHE A 274 22.59 -7.18 -2.02
CA PHE A 274 22.34 -5.78 -1.70
C PHE A 274 23.10 -4.89 -2.67
N THR A 275 22.46 -3.80 -3.07
CA THR A 275 23.12 -2.68 -3.75
C THR A 275 23.36 -1.55 -2.76
N TYR A 276 24.43 -0.79 -3.01
CA TYR A 276 24.85 0.33 -2.18
C TYR A 276 24.86 1.60 -3.01
N ARG A 277 24.38 2.67 -2.40
CA ARG A 277 24.57 4.03 -2.88
C ARG A 277 25.44 4.78 -1.89
N ILE A 278 26.56 5.28 -2.37
CA ILE A 278 27.48 6.11 -1.60
C ILE A 278 27.26 7.57 -2.05
N ARG A 279 27.13 8.48 -1.10
CA ARG A 279 27.02 9.93 -1.32
C ARG A 279 28.07 10.65 -0.50
#